data_AF-A0A1Q9Q1C5-F1
#
_entry.id   AF-A0A1Q9Q1C5-F1
#
_cell.length_a   1.000
_cell.length_b   1.000
_cell.length_c   1.000
_cell.angle_alpha   90.00
_cell.angle_beta   90.00
_cell.angle_gamma   90.00
#
_symmetry.space_group_name_H-M   'P 1'
#
loop_
_entity.id
_entity.type
_entity.pdbx_description
1 polymer ?
#
loop_
_entity_poly.entity_id
_entity_poly.type
_entity_poly.pdbx_seq_one_letter_code
_entity_poly.pdbx_strand_id
1 'polypeptide(L)' 'MKTEEPVTRTLPNSNNNKNSVNVNNHFNLTINLGDSLNLLALIAGIYVIRKLTVKPKAKKTKM' A
#
# COMPACT_ATOMS: atom_id res chain seq x y z
N MET A 1 -63.40 15.52 8.89
CA MET A 1 -62.00 15.71 9.29
C MET A 1 -61.31 14.37 9.15
N LYS A 2 -60.37 14.23 8.19
CA LYS A 2 -59.66 12.97 7.94
C LYS A 2 -58.25 13.15 8.47
N THR A 3 -57.91 12.38 9.49
CA THR A 3 -56.61 12.43 10.18
C THR A 3 -55.55 11.83 9.26
N GLU A 4 -54.51 12.60 8.95
CA GLU A 4 -53.38 12.16 8.13
C GLU A 4 -52.31 11.54 9.05
N GLU A 5 -52.13 10.22 8.94
CA GLU A 5 -51.05 9.46 9.58
C GLU A 5 -49.69 9.90 9.02
N PRO A 6 -48.64 10.09 9.85
CA PRO A 6 -47.33 10.48 9.37
C PRO A 6 -46.66 9.31 8.63
N VAL A 7 -46.47 9.45 7.32
CA VAL A 7 -45.72 8.50 6.49
C VAL A 7 -44.23 8.58 6.86
N THR A 8 -43.78 7.67 7.73
CA THR A 8 -42.37 7.50 8.06
C THR A 8 -41.64 6.93 6.83
N ARG A 9 -40.98 7.81 6.07
CA ARG A 9 -40.13 7.42 4.93
C ARG A 9 -38.93 6.63 5.47
N THR A 10 -38.95 5.31 5.33
CA THR A 10 -37.76 4.48 5.51
C THR A 10 -36.75 4.84 4.44
N LEU A 11 -35.71 5.58 4.84
CA LEU A 11 -34.54 5.84 3.99
C LEU A 11 -33.96 4.48 3.55
N PRO A 12 -33.54 4.33 2.28
CA PRO A 12 -32.87 3.11 1.85
C PRO A 12 -31.61 2.96 2.69
N ASN A 13 -31.60 1.94 3.55
CA ASN A 13 -30.44 1.59 4.33
C ASN A 13 -29.33 1.20 3.33
N SER A 14 -28.40 2.12 3.07
CA SER A 14 -27.18 1.85 2.33
C SER A 14 -26.36 0.88 3.14
N ASN A 15 -26.59 -0.42 2.94
CA ASN A 15 -25.76 -1.48 3.47
C ASN A 15 -24.36 -1.30 2.88
N ASN A 16 -23.48 -0.68 3.67
CA ASN A 16 -22.09 -0.43 3.34
C ASN A 16 -21.31 -1.75 3.43
N ASN A 17 -21.60 -2.69 2.53
CA ASN A 17 -20.86 -3.94 2.41
C ASN A 17 -19.48 -3.65 1.81
N LYS A 18 -18.50 -3.38 2.68
CA LYS A 18 -17.10 -3.21 2.28
C LYS A 18 -16.50 -4.59 2.07
N ASN A 19 -16.46 -5.05 0.83
CA ASN A 19 -15.69 -6.24 0.47
C ASN A 19 -14.19 -5.88 0.50
N SER A 20 -13.50 -6.27 1.57
CA SER A 20 -12.05 -6.10 1.70
C SER A 20 -11.35 -7.20 0.90
N VAL A 21 -11.05 -6.94 -0.37
CA VAL A 21 -10.30 -7.88 -1.22
C VAL A 21 -8.82 -7.78 -0.87
N ASN A 22 -8.33 -8.71 -0.07
CA ASN A 22 -6.89 -8.83 0.22
C ASN A 22 -6.26 -9.75 -0.83
N VAL A 23 -5.39 -9.19 -1.68
CA VAL A 23 -4.64 -9.96 -2.69
C VAL A 23 -3.30 -10.42 -2.08
N ASN A 24 -3.14 -11.73 -1.90
CA ASN A 24 -1.95 -12.31 -1.31
C ASN A 24 -0.89 -12.54 -2.40
N ASN A 25 -0.17 -11.48 -2.79
CA ASN A 25 0.91 -11.59 -3.76
C ASN A 25 2.17 -12.17 -3.11
N HIS A 26 2.55 -13.37 -3.55
CA HIS A 26 3.85 -13.95 -3.21
C HIS A 26 4.91 -13.47 -4.20
N PHE A 27 5.89 -12.73 -3.70
CA PHE A 27 7.09 -12.39 -4.46
C PHE A 27 8.17 -13.42 -4.14
N ASN A 28 8.60 -14.18 -5.15
CA ASN A 28 9.71 -15.12 -5.03
C ASN A 28 10.91 -14.59 -5.82
N LEU A 29 12.01 -14.30 -5.12
CA LEU A 29 13.27 -13.88 -5.71
C LEU A 29 14.26 -15.04 -5.65
N THR A 30 14.53 -15.67 -6.78
CA THR A 30 15.56 -16.70 -6.89
C THR A 30 16.90 -16.03 -7.24
N ILE A 31 17.88 -16.12 -6.34
CA ILE A 31 19.23 -15.57 -6.53
C ILE A 31 20.18 -16.72 -6.81
N ASN A 32 20.68 -16.82 -8.04
CA ASN A 32 21.68 -17.83 -8.41
C ASN A 32 23.09 -17.27 -8.19
N LEU A 33 23.75 -17.69 -7.10
CA LEU A 33 25.07 -17.20 -6.68
C LEU A 33 26.26 -17.72 -7.52
N GLY A 34 26.03 -18.66 -8.44
CA GLY A 34 27.03 -19.15 -9.38
C GLY A 34 27.15 -18.29 -10.64
N ASP A 35 26.21 -17.36 -10.85
CA ASP A 35 26.20 -16.45 -11.99
C ASP A 35 26.64 -15.05 -11.52
N SER A 36 27.79 -14.63 -12.03
CA SER A 36 28.40 -13.33 -11.69
C SER A 36 27.48 -12.16 -12.03
N LEU A 37 26.60 -12.30 -13.03
CA LEU A 37 25.65 -11.27 -13.42
C LEU A 37 24.55 -11.09 -12.37
N ASN A 38 24.02 -12.18 -11.81
CA ASN A 38 23.05 -12.12 -10.73
C ASN A 38 23.63 -11.52 -9.45
N LEU A 39 24.89 -11.85 -9.13
CA LEU A 39 25.58 -11.28 -7.99
C LEU A 39 25.80 -9.77 -8.17
N LEU A 40 26.21 -9.34 -9.37
CA LEU A 40 26.37 -7.93 -9.70
C LEU A 40 25.02 -7.19 -9.63
N ALA A 41 23.95 -7.76 -10.20
CA ALA A 41 22.61 -7.20 -10.15
C ALA A 41 22.10 -7.06 -8.72
N LEU A 42 22.39 -8.02 -7.85
CA LEU A 42 22.03 -7.97 -6.43
C LEU A 42 22.76 -6.84 -5.70
N ILE A 43 24.07 -6.72 -5.87
CA ILE A 43 24.89 -5.68 -5.24
C ILE A 43 24.47 -4.29 -5.74
N ALA A 44 24.26 -4.14 -7.05
CA ALA A 44 23.79 -2.90 -7.65
C ALA A 44 22.39 -2.52 -7.15
N GLY A 45 21.47 -3.49 -7.07
CA GLY A 45 20.13 -3.29 -6.52
C GLY A 45 20.16 -2.80 -5.06
N ILE A 46 20.96 -3.45 -4.20
CA ILE A 46 21.14 -3.02 -2.81
C ILE A 46 21.71 -1.61 -2.73
N TYR A 47 22.69 -1.27 -3.58
CA TYR A 47 23.29 0.07 -3.61
C TYR A 47 22.27 1.16 -3.98
N VAL A 48 21.47 0.93 -5.02
CA VAL A 48 20.42 1.86 -5.46
C VAL A 48 19.35 2.02 -4.38
N ILE A 49 18.85 0.91 -3.82
CA ILE A 49 17.87 0.95 -2.73
C ILE A 49 18.43 1.75 -1.56
N ARG A 50 19.68 1.51 -1.16
CA ARG A 50 20.35 2.24 -0.06
C ARG A 50 20.47 3.74 -0.36
N LYS A 51 20.77 4.12 -1.59
CA LYS A 51 20.81 5.53 -2.01
C LYS A 51 19.44 6.20 -1.94
N LEU A 52 18.37 5.50 -2.31
CA LEU A 52 17.01 6.03 -2.31
C LEU A 52 16.36 6.03 -0.92
N THR A 53 16.69 5.06 -0.07
CA THR A 53 16.11 4.91 1.28
C THR A 53 16.83 5.76 2.33
N VAL A 54 18.11 6.06 2.14
CA VAL A 54 18.81 7.05 2.96
C VAL A 54 18.31 8.43 2.57
N LYS A 55 17.17 8.83 3.15
CA LYS A 55 16.77 10.24 3.17
C LYS A 55 17.94 11.01 3.78
N PRO A 56 18.51 12.03 3.11
CA PRO A 56 19.53 12.83 3.72
C PRO A 56 18.93 13.36 5.02
N LYS A 57 19.59 13.09 6.17
CA LYS A 57 19.18 13.73 7.43
C LYS A 57 19.13 15.20 7.12
N ALA A 58 17.93 15.78 7.09
CA ALA A 58 17.76 17.21 6.88
C ALA A 58 18.73 17.86 7.85
N LYS A 59 19.79 18.49 7.32
CA LYS A 59 20.69 19.27 8.16
C LYS A 59 19.73 20.21 8.87
N LYS A 60 19.60 20.05 10.19
CA LYS A 60 18.93 21.05 11.02
C LYS A 60 19.77 22.31 10.80
N THR A 61 19.39 23.10 9.81
CA THR A 61 19.78 24.50 9.73
C THR A 61 19.25 25.06 11.03
N LYS A 62 20.15 25.24 11.99
CA LYS A 62 19.89 26.07 13.15
C LYS A 62 19.64 27.46 12.56
N MET A 63 18.36 27.80 12.40
CA MET A 63 17.92 29.19 12.42
C MET A 63 18.18 29.73 13.82
#